data_AF-A0A960PCI7-F1
#
_entry.id   AF-A0A960PCI7-F1
#
_cell.length_a   1.000
_cell.length_b   1.000
_cell.length_c   1.000
_cell.angle_alpha   90.00
_cell.angle_beta   90.00
_cell.angle_gamma   90.00
#
_symmetry.space_group_name_H-M   'P 1'
#
loop_
_entity.id
_entity.type
_entity.pdbx_description
1 polymer ?
#
loop_
_entity_poly.entity_id
_entity_poly.type
_entity_poly.pdbx_seq_one_letter_code
_entity_poly.pdbx_strand_id
1 'polypeptide(L)'
;MPSVQTRLAELQRRIGVKADGLLGPVTLTRLEELVAIALPQVEEPPEWNLLVTQSGLEQIVRFEIGSEASYRRTLQTPVWPGAQSGVTIGIGYDVGHTARSRIEQDWRGRLPDADLERLLAVAGVQGQKAKNALPSVADILTPFEAARAVFFRRTLPFFAAQTRRTFPGVDELPADAQAMLLSLVFNRGGATAGARRAEMKAIQTLVPTGDLAGIATQVRAMKRLWDETKLPGLHTRRDREAELIEAADRDYSGDTLVRL
;
A
#
# COMPACT_ATOMS: atom_id res chain seq x y z
N MET A 1 30.13 -2.86 -36.71
CA MET A 1 29.13 -3.58 -35.89
C MET A 1 28.30 -4.46 -36.81
N PRO A 2 27.97 -5.72 -36.43
CA PRO A 2 27.13 -6.57 -37.26
C PRO A 2 25.74 -5.96 -37.46
N SER A 3 25.17 -6.13 -38.66
CA SER A 3 23.85 -5.61 -38.99
C SER A 3 22.75 -6.23 -38.11
N VAL A 4 21.62 -5.53 -37.97
CA VAL A 4 20.45 -6.06 -37.24
C VAL A 4 20.03 -7.42 -37.81
N GLN A 5 20.02 -7.55 -39.14
CA GLN A 5 19.68 -8.79 -39.83
C GLN A 5 20.66 -9.93 -39.49
N THR A 6 21.96 -9.64 -39.45
CA THR A 6 23.00 -10.62 -39.07
C THR A 6 22.85 -11.08 -37.62
N ARG A 7 22.59 -10.14 -36.70
CA ARG A 7 22.37 -10.44 -35.28
C ARG A 7 21.09 -11.26 -35.09
N LEU A 8 20.04 -10.96 -35.85
CA LEU A 8 18.79 -11.72 -35.80
C LEU A 8 18.96 -13.14 -36.35
N ALA A 9 19.69 -13.31 -37.46
CA ALA A 9 20.02 -14.64 -38.00
C ALA A 9 20.84 -15.50 -37.02
N GLU A 10 21.73 -14.88 -36.25
CA GLU A 10 22.48 -15.55 -35.19
C GLU A 10 21.57 -15.98 -34.02
N LEU A 11 20.65 -15.12 -33.60
CA LEU A 11 19.64 -15.48 -32.59
C LEU A 11 18.71 -16.59 -33.08
N GLN A 12 18.25 -16.53 -34.33
CA GLN A 12 17.42 -17.57 -34.95
C GLN A 12 18.08 -18.95 -34.90
N ARG A 13 19.39 -19.04 -35.21
CA ARG A 13 20.15 -20.29 -35.05
C ARG A 13 20.15 -20.80 -33.62
N ARG A 14 20.34 -19.90 -32.65
CA ARG A 14 20.39 -20.26 -31.23
C ARG A 14 19.04 -20.73 -30.68
N ILE A 15 17.94 -20.20 -31.20
CA ILE A 15 16.58 -20.57 -30.77
C ILE A 15 15.98 -21.72 -31.59
N GLY A 16 16.70 -22.23 -32.59
CA GLY A 16 16.31 -23.41 -33.39
C GLY A 16 15.33 -23.13 -34.53
N VAL A 17 15.30 -21.91 -35.06
CA VAL A 17 14.48 -21.55 -36.24
C VAL A 17 15.37 -21.17 -37.43
N LYS A 18 14.75 -21.09 -38.61
CA LYS A 18 15.45 -20.71 -39.86
C LYS A 18 16.14 -19.35 -39.70
N ALA A 19 17.42 -19.31 -40.02
CA ALA A 19 18.29 -18.15 -39.87
C ALA A 19 18.30 -17.25 -41.11
N ASP A 20 17.14 -16.65 -41.43
CA ASP A 20 16.97 -15.76 -42.59
C ASP A 20 17.14 -14.26 -42.25
N GLY A 21 17.33 -13.94 -40.97
CA GLY A 21 17.44 -12.59 -40.47
C GLY A 21 16.13 -11.80 -40.53
N LEU A 22 14.99 -12.47 -40.67
CA LEU A 22 13.66 -11.86 -40.72
C LEU A 22 12.85 -12.20 -39.47
N LEU A 23 12.23 -11.20 -38.85
CA LEU A 23 11.31 -11.42 -37.73
C LEU A 23 9.93 -11.85 -38.27
N GLY A 24 9.84 -13.09 -38.74
CA GLY A 24 8.60 -13.71 -39.20
C GLY A 24 7.83 -14.41 -38.06
N PRO A 25 6.60 -14.89 -38.34
CA PRO A 25 5.72 -15.51 -37.33
C PRO A 25 6.38 -16.69 -36.60
N VAL A 26 7.13 -17.53 -37.32
CA VAL A 26 7.86 -18.68 -36.73
C VAL A 26 8.94 -18.23 -35.74
N THR A 27 9.66 -17.15 -36.06
CA THR A 27 10.68 -16.59 -35.15
C THR A 27 10.02 -15.97 -33.93
N LEU A 28 8.90 -15.28 -34.12
CA LEU A 28 8.15 -14.66 -33.03
C LEU A 28 7.58 -15.71 -32.06
N THR A 29 6.88 -16.74 -32.55
CA THR A 29 6.33 -17.82 -31.72
C THR A 29 7.42 -18.52 -30.91
N ARG A 30 8.59 -18.78 -31.52
CA ARG A 30 9.69 -19.41 -30.79
C ARG A 30 10.26 -18.53 -29.69
N LEU A 31 10.33 -17.22 -29.92
CA LEU A 31 10.73 -16.27 -28.88
C LEU A 31 9.70 -16.23 -27.75
N GLU A 32 8.41 -16.23 -28.07
CA GLU A 32 7.33 -16.27 -27.07
C GLU A 32 7.42 -17.53 -26.20
N GLU A 33 7.63 -18.71 -26.78
CA GLU A 33 7.84 -19.97 -26.05
C GLU A 33 9.04 -19.91 -25.10
N LEU A 34 10.19 -19.42 -25.59
CA LEU A 34 11.40 -19.32 -24.79
C LEU A 34 11.27 -18.28 -23.68
N VAL A 35 10.59 -17.17 -23.95
CA VAL A 35 10.26 -16.15 -22.96
C VAL A 35 9.32 -16.73 -21.89
N ALA A 36 8.30 -17.50 -22.27
CA ALA A 36 7.38 -18.14 -21.33
C ALA A 36 8.05 -19.20 -20.43
N ILE A 37 9.15 -19.82 -20.88
CA ILE A 37 9.97 -20.74 -20.09
C ILE A 37 10.94 -19.98 -19.17
N ALA A 38 11.58 -18.92 -19.69
CA ALA A 38 12.65 -18.22 -19.00
C ALA A 38 12.13 -17.16 -18.02
N LEU A 39 10.98 -16.56 -18.31
CA LEU A 39 10.31 -15.60 -17.45
C LEU A 39 9.15 -16.31 -16.76
N PRO A 40 8.91 -16.02 -15.46
CA PRO A 40 7.64 -16.36 -14.84
C PRO A 40 6.51 -15.84 -15.74
N GLN A 41 5.42 -16.61 -15.85
CA GLN A 41 4.17 -16.06 -16.37
C GLN A 41 3.94 -14.72 -15.69
N VAL A 42 3.76 -13.65 -16.47
CA VAL A 42 3.38 -12.36 -15.91
C VAL A 42 2.12 -12.65 -15.10
N GLU A 43 2.18 -12.49 -13.78
CA GLU A 43 0.99 -12.56 -12.92
C GLU A 43 -0.10 -11.78 -13.64
N GLU A 44 -1.31 -12.35 -13.75
CA GLU A 44 -2.46 -11.61 -14.25
C GLU A 44 -2.42 -10.21 -13.63
N PRO A 45 -2.68 -9.15 -14.42
CA PRO A 45 -2.62 -7.79 -13.91
C PRO A 45 -3.38 -7.76 -12.60
N PRO A 46 -2.76 -7.28 -11.50
CA PRO A 46 -3.27 -7.52 -10.16
C PRO A 46 -4.72 -7.05 -10.11
N GLU A 47 -5.60 -7.84 -9.48
CA GLU A 47 -6.98 -7.45 -9.27
C GLU A 47 -6.97 -6.14 -8.45
N TRP A 48 -7.18 -5.03 -9.14
CA TRP A 48 -7.19 -3.71 -8.52
C TRP A 48 -8.44 -3.61 -7.65
N ASN A 49 -8.23 -3.34 -6.37
CA ASN A 49 -9.26 -3.29 -5.36
C ASN A 49 -9.96 -1.94 -5.34
N LEU A 50 -9.23 -0.86 -5.61
CA LEU A 50 -9.72 0.51 -5.57
C LEU A 50 -9.11 1.39 -6.67
N LEU A 51 -9.87 2.39 -7.07
CA LEU A 51 -9.42 3.51 -7.89
C LEU A 51 -9.44 4.77 -7.01
N VAL A 52 -8.27 5.32 -6.73
CA VAL A 52 -8.09 6.45 -5.79
C VAL A 52 -7.38 7.61 -6.46
N THR A 53 -7.52 8.82 -5.92
CA THR A 53 -6.74 9.97 -6.39
C THR A 53 -5.33 9.98 -5.79
N GLN A 54 -4.36 10.52 -6.53
CA GLN A 54 -3.02 10.77 -6.02
C GLN A 54 -3.06 11.69 -4.80
N SER A 55 -3.88 12.75 -4.82
CA SER A 55 -4.07 13.63 -3.66
C SER A 55 -4.64 12.91 -2.44
N GLY A 56 -5.54 11.94 -2.65
CA GLY A 56 -6.07 11.09 -1.59
C GLY A 56 -4.98 10.21 -0.96
N LEU A 57 -4.11 9.61 -1.79
CA LEU A 57 -2.95 8.84 -1.33
C LEU A 57 -1.98 9.70 -0.52
N GLU A 58 -1.67 10.90 -0.99
CA GLU A 58 -0.80 11.84 -0.28
C GLU A 58 -1.44 12.28 1.04
N GLN A 59 -2.75 12.46 1.08
CA GLN A 59 -3.47 12.78 2.30
C GLN A 59 -3.41 11.64 3.32
N ILE A 60 -3.52 10.38 2.88
CA ILE A 60 -3.29 9.21 3.75
C ILE A 60 -1.88 9.26 4.35
N VAL A 61 -0.85 9.47 3.52
CA VAL A 61 0.54 9.58 4.01
C VAL A 61 0.67 10.70 5.03
N ARG A 62 0.09 11.88 4.77
CA ARG A 62 0.09 13.01 5.71
C ARG A 62 -0.57 12.67 7.04
N PHE A 63 -1.65 11.88 7.04
CA PHE A 63 -2.25 11.44 8.31
C PHE A 63 -1.31 10.57 9.14
N GLU A 64 -0.43 9.81 8.50
CA GLU A 64 0.49 8.90 9.18
C GLU A 64 1.78 9.57 9.66
N ILE A 65 2.29 10.57 8.93
CA ILE A 65 3.61 11.17 9.23
C ILE A 65 3.56 12.67 9.53
N GLY A 66 2.41 13.32 9.33
CA GLY A 66 2.24 14.77 9.33
C GLY A 66 2.85 15.43 8.09
N SER A 67 4.17 15.37 7.96
CA SER A 67 4.93 15.88 6.81
C SER A 67 6.21 15.09 6.60
N GLU A 68 6.78 15.18 5.40
CA GLU A 68 8.10 14.59 5.11
C GLU A 68 9.20 15.14 6.05
N ALA A 69 9.17 16.44 6.33
CA ALA A 69 10.11 17.06 7.27
C ALA A 69 9.96 16.50 8.69
N SER A 70 8.73 16.21 9.11
CA SER A 70 8.46 15.54 10.39
C SER A 70 9.01 14.11 10.37
N TYR A 71 8.76 13.36 9.30
CA TYR A 71 9.26 12.00 9.12
C TYR A 71 10.78 11.93 9.25
N ARG A 72 11.49 12.75 8.48
CA ARG A 72 12.97 12.81 8.49
C ARG A 72 13.54 13.22 9.83
N ARG A 73 12.79 13.97 10.65
CA ARG A 73 13.26 14.41 11.97
C ARG A 73 12.99 13.36 13.06
N THR A 74 11.85 12.68 13.03
CA THR A 74 11.37 11.92 14.21
C THR A 74 10.90 10.49 13.92
N LEU A 75 10.71 10.09 12.66
CA LEU A 75 10.12 8.78 12.29
C LEU A 75 11.01 7.93 11.37
N GLN A 76 12.20 8.42 11.00
CA GLN A 76 13.11 7.70 10.10
C GLN A 76 13.81 6.49 10.74
N THR A 77 13.76 6.37 12.07
CA THR A 77 14.33 5.26 12.83
C THR A 77 13.23 4.35 13.38
N PRO A 78 13.50 3.06 13.63
CA PRO A 78 12.52 2.14 14.17
C PRO A 78 11.95 2.59 15.53
N VAL A 79 10.68 2.28 15.76
CA VAL A 79 9.97 2.57 17.01
C VAL A 79 9.20 1.36 17.49
N TRP A 80 8.82 1.35 18.76
CA TRP A 80 7.85 0.40 19.29
C TRP A 80 6.64 1.17 19.84
N PRO A 81 5.46 1.11 19.17
CA PRO A 81 4.31 1.93 19.53
C PRO A 81 3.53 1.40 20.74
N GLY A 82 3.85 0.20 21.24
CA GLY A 82 3.24 -0.37 22.45
C GLY A 82 2.41 -1.63 22.22
N ALA A 83 1.70 -2.05 23.27
CA ALA A 83 0.76 -3.19 23.28
C ALA A 83 1.38 -4.49 22.73
N GLN A 84 0.76 -5.10 21.72
CA GLN A 84 1.21 -6.33 21.04
C GLN A 84 1.92 -6.02 19.71
N SER A 85 2.32 -4.77 19.46
CA SER A 85 3.03 -4.39 18.23
C SER A 85 4.47 -4.91 18.24
N GLY A 86 5.01 -5.13 17.05
CA GLY A 86 6.44 -5.35 16.84
C GLY A 86 7.23 -4.05 16.74
N VAL A 87 8.51 -4.19 16.36
CA VAL A 87 9.29 -3.03 15.89
C VAL A 87 8.64 -2.52 14.61
N THR A 88 8.38 -1.22 14.54
CA THR A 88 7.76 -0.56 13.39
C THR A 88 8.78 0.33 12.70
N ILE A 89 8.83 0.26 11.37
CA ILE A 89 9.70 1.08 10.51
C ILE A 89 8.89 1.75 9.42
N GLY A 90 9.50 2.71 8.71
CA GLY A 90 8.84 3.34 7.56
C GLY A 90 7.52 4.03 7.95
N ILE A 91 6.51 3.89 7.09
CA ILE A 91 5.15 4.37 7.35
C ILE A 91 4.32 3.20 7.87
N GLY A 92 4.32 3.02 9.19
CA GLY A 92 3.46 2.04 9.87
C GLY A 92 3.76 0.57 9.55
N TYR A 93 4.96 0.23 9.07
CA TYR A 93 5.32 -1.14 8.71
C TYR A 93 5.77 -1.92 9.96
N ASP A 94 4.91 -2.79 10.48
CA ASP A 94 5.18 -3.61 11.67
C ASP A 94 5.97 -4.89 11.32
N VAL A 95 7.24 -4.92 11.70
CA VAL A 95 8.18 -6.03 11.47
C VAL A 95 7.80 -7.26 12.31
N GLY A 96 7.15 -7.08 13.47
CA GLY A 96 6.74 -8.18 14.34
C GLY A 96 5.49 -8.92 13.84
N HIS A 97 4.64 -8.25 13.08
CA HIS A 97 3.44 -8.88 12.45
C HIS A 97 3.68 -9.32 11.01
N THR A 98 4.87 -9.10 10.46
CA THR A 98 5.19 -9.45 9.08
C THR A 98 6.17 -10.62 8.99
N ALA A 99 5.91 -11.56 8.07
CA ALA A 99 6.78 -12.71 7.85
C ALA A 99 8.15 -12.29 7.31
N ARG A 100 9.21 -13.01 7.73
CA ARG A 100 10.61 -12.72 7.34
C ARG A 100 10.80 -12.59 5.83
N SER A 101 10.30 -13.55 5.05
CA SER A 101 10.42 -13.53 3.57
C SER A 101 9.76 -12.31 2.92
N ARG A 102 8.66 -11.83 3.50
CA ARG A 102 7.97 -10.62 3.01
C ARG A 102 8.75 -9.36 3.33
N ILE A 103 9.28 -9.24 4.55
CA ILE A 103 10.17 -8.13 4.95
C ILE A 103 11.36 -8.06 3.99
N GLU A 104 11.96 -9.20 3.69
CA GLU A 104 13.07 -9.29 2.75
C GLU A 104 12.66 -8.82 1.36
N GLN A 105 11.53 -9.30 0.82
CA GLN A 105 11.04 -8.89 -0.50
C GLN A 105 10.73 -7.38 -0.57
N ASP A 106 10.17 -6.82 0.49
CA ASP A 106 9.71 -5.44 0.52
C ASP A 106 10.88 -4.46 0.66
N TRP A 107 11.90 -4.82 1.44
CA TRP A 107 12.99 -3.92 1.82
C TRP A 107 14.33 -4.19 1.13
N ARG A 108 14.50 -5.34 0.44
CA ARG A 108 15.71 -5.64 -0.34
C ARG A 108 15.95 -4.57 -1.41
N GLY A 109 17.18 -4.08 -1.48
CA GLY A 109 17.59 -3.00 -2.38
C GLY A 109 17.05 -1.62 -2.00
N ARG A 110 16.32 -1.49 -0.89
CA ARG A 110 15.85 -0.21 -0.32
C ARG A 110 16.55 0.17 0.97
N LEU A 111 17.15 -0.80 1.64
CA LEU A 111 18.02 -0.66 2.81
C LEU A 111 19.36 -1.33 2.53
N PRO A 112 20.44 -0.93 3.23
CA PRO A 112 21.67 -1.70 3.25
C PRO A 112 21.41 -3.15 3.71
N ASP A 113 22.03 -4.13 3.05
CA ASP A 113 21.77 -5.56 3.35
C ASP A 113 22.06 -5.91 4.82
N ALA A 114 23.06 -5.28 5.43
CA ALA A 114 23.39 -5.47 6.84
C ALA A 114 22.25 -5.00 7.78
N ASP A 115 21.60 -3.87 7.46
CA ASP A 115 20.47 -3.36 8.22
C ASP A 115 19.23 -4.23 8.01
N LEU A 116 19.00 -4.68 6.77
CA LEU A 116 17.93 -5.60 6.48
C LEU A 116 18.07 -6.90 7.28
N GLU A 117 19.25 -7.53 7.33
CA GLU A 117 19.46 -8.74 8.13
C GLU A 117 19.17 -8.53 9.62
N ARG A 118 19.55 -7.38 10.18
CA ARG A 118 19.21 -7.02 11.57
C ARG A 118 17.70 -6.88 11.78
N LEU A 119 16.98 -6.26 10.85
CA LEU A 119 15.52 -6.19 10.89
C LEU A 119 14.88 -7.58 10.80
N LEU A 120 15.41 -8.45 9.94
CA LEU A 120 14.92 -9.81 9.79
C LEU A 120 15.16 -10.68 11.04
N ALA A 121 16.13 -10.32 11.90
CA ALA A 121 16.37 -10.98 13.18
C ALA A 121 15.30 -10.65 14.24
N VAL A 122 14.58 -9.54 14.08
CA VAL A 122 13.46 -9.14 14.95
C VAL A 122 12.08 -9.39 14.31
N ALA A 123 12.05 -10.04 13.15
CA ALA A 123 10.80 -10.47 12.49
C ALA A 123 9.99 -11.42 13.37
N GLY A 124 8.67 -11.24 13.43
CA GLY A 124 7.80 -12.06 14.27
C GLY A 124 7.87 -11.76 15.78
N VAL A 125 8.76 -10.87 16.22
CA VAL A 125 8.89 -10.49 17.64
C VAL A 125 7.88 -9.40 17.98
N GLN A 126 7.04 -9.66 18.98
CA GLN A 126 5.91 -8.79 19.35
C GLN A 126 5.90 -8.41 20.83
N GLY A 127 5.16 -7.35 21.15
CA GLY A 127 4.89 -6.89 22.51
C GLY A 127 6.17 -6.53 23.28
N GLN A 128 6.23 -6.91 24.55
CA GLN A 128 7.36 -6.55 25.41
C GLN A 128 8.71 -7.09 24.88
N LYS A 129 8.70 -8.23 24.18
CA LYS A 129 9.92 -8.76 23.54
C LYS A 129 10.40 -7.84 22.42
N ALA A 130 9.48 -7.24 21.66
CA ALA A 130 9.83 -6.29 20.61
C ALA A 130 10.42 -5.01 21.19
N LYS A 131 9.83 -4.51 22.30
CA LYS A 131 10.40 -3.37 23.04
C LYS A 131 11.85 -3.64 23.47
N ASN A 132 12.12 -4.84 23.97
CA ASN A 132 13.46 -5.22 24.41
C ASN A 132 14.43 -5.41 23.25
N ALA A 133 13.93 -5.79 22.07
CA ALA A 133 14.74 -5.96 20.85
C ALA A 133 15.01 -4.63 20.14
N LEU A 134 14.17 -3.60 20.31
CA LEU A 134 14.30 -2.30 19.63
C LEU A 134 15.72 -1.71 19.65
N PRO A 135 16.50 -1.72 20.75
CA PRO A 135 17.86 -1.16 20.77
C PRO A 135 18.81 -1.80 19.76
N SER A 136 18.58 -3.05 19.32
CA SER A 136 19.44 -3.74 18.35
C SER A 136 19.24 -3.26 16.91
N VAL A 137 18.24 -2.42 16.65
CA VAL A 137 17.87 -1.90 15.32
C VAL A 137 17.59 -0.40 15.32
N ALA A 138 17.64 0.28 16.47
CA ALA A 138 17.19 1.66 16.63
C ALA A 138 17.97 2.70 15.78
N ASP A 139 19.19 2.38 15.37
CA ASP A 139 20.06 3.20 14.51
C ASP A 139 19.77 3.04 13.01
N ILE A 140 18.96 2.05 12.61
CA ILE A 140 18.67 1.79 11.19
C ILE A 140 17.89 2.97 10.62
N LEU A 141 18.42 3.58 9.58
CA LEU A 141 17.74 4.67 8.89
C LEU A 141 16.88 4.13 7.77
N THR A 142 15.59 4.45 7.81
CA THR A 142 14.64 4.16 6.72
C THR A 142 14.45 5.42 5.88
N PRO A 143 14.98 5.48 4.64
CA PRO A 143 14.79 6.65 3.78
C PRO A 143 13.31 6.88 3.48
N PHE A 144 12.88 8.14 3.46
CA PHE A 144 11.48 8.49 3.19
C PHE A 144 10.96 7.92 1.87
N GLU A 145 11.76 8.00 0.80
CA GLU A 145 11.42 7.47 -0.51
C GLU A 145 11.23 5.95 -0.49
N ALA A 146 12.09 5.23 0.24
CA ALA A 146 11.97 3.80 0.43
C ALA A 146 10.70 3.45 1.22
N ALA A 147 10.44 4.15 2.33
CA ALA A 147 9.25 3.98 3.14
C ALA A 147 7.97 4.23 2.34
N ARG A 148 7.94 5.30 1.55
CA ARG A 148 6.80 5.66 0.69
C ARG A 148 6.58 4.63 -0.42
N ALA A 149 7.65 4.13 -1.03
CA ALA A 149 7.56 3.08 -2.05
C ALA A 149 7.01 1.77 -1.48
N VAL A 150 7.45 1.34 -0.29
CA VAL A 150 6.91 0.16 0.40
C VAL A 150 5.45 0.37 0.79
N PHE A 151 5.12 1.54 1.35
CA PHE A 151 3.76 1.89 1.75
C PHE A 151 2.76 1.79 0.58
N PHE A 152 3.10 2.37 -0.58
CA PHE A 152 2.23 2.33 -1.76
C PHE A 152 2.18 0.98 -2.46
N ARG A 153 3.28 0.21 -2.48
CA ARG A 153 3.32 -1.06 -3.22
C ARG A 153 2.79 -2.25 -2.44
N ARG A 154 2.72 -2.14 -1.11
CA ARG A 154 2.45 -3.28 -0.23
C ARG A 154 1.37 -2.99 0.79
N THR A 155 1.58 -1.95 1.58
CA THR A 155 0.66 -1.63 2.67
C THR A 155 -0.71 -1.23 2.14
N LEU A 156 -0.78 -0.22 1.25
CA LEU A 156 -2.06 0.26 0.75
C LEU A 156 -2.84 -0.78 -0.07
N PRO A 157 -2.25 -1.57 -0.99
CA PRO A 157 -2.99 -2.62 -1.70
C PRO A 157 -3.63 -3.65 -0.75
N PHE A 158 -2.91 -4.07 0.30
CA PHE A 158 -3.49 -4.96 1.31
C PHE A 158 -4.72 -4.35 1.99
N PHE A 159 -4.63 -3.07 2.39
CA PHE A 159 -5.75 -2.35 3.00
C PHE A 159 -6.83 -1.99 1.99
N ALA A 160 -6.53 -1.82 0.70
CA ALA A 160 -7.50 -1.62 -0.36
C ALA A 160 -8.39 -2.86 -0.51
N ALA A 161 -7.78 -4.05 -0.55
CA ALA A 161 -8.52 -5.31 -0.53
C ALA A 161 -9.35 -5.48 0.74
N GLN A 162 -8.83 -5.07 1.90
CA GLN A 162 -9.60 -5.09 3.15
C GLN A 162 -10.77 -4.09 3.11
N THR A 163 -10.57 -2.92 2.53
CA THR A 163 -11.62 -1.89 2.37
C THR A 163 -12.75 -2.41 1.51
N ARG A 164 -12.45 -3.03 0.36
CA ARG A 164 -13.45 -3.65 -0.52
C ARG A 164 -14.24 -4.76 0.18
N ARG A 165 -13.58 -5.60 0.98
CA ARG A 165 -14.27 -6.61 1.82
C ARG A 165 -15.13 -5.98 2.93
N THR A 166 -14.66 -4.87 3.51
CA THR A 166 -15.36 -4.18 4.60
C THR A 166 -16.59 -3.44 4.08
N PHE A 167 -16.50 -2.84 2.91
CA PHE A 167 -17.54 -2.03 2.30
C PHE A 167 -17.82 -2.51 0.86
N PRO A 168 -18.65 -3.56 0.68
CA PRO A 168 -19.00 -4.03 -0.65
C PRO A 168 -19.62 -2.91 -1.50
N GLY A 169 -19.14 -2.74 -2.74
CA GLY A 169 -19.54 -1.66 -3.65
C GLY A 169 -18.71 -0.37 -3.54
N VAL A 170 -17.70 -0.33 -2.66
CA VAL A 170 -16.83 0.85 -2.51
C VAL A 170 -16.13 1.24 -3.81
N ASP A 171 -15.81 0.28 -4.67
CA ASP A 171 -15.15 0.49 -5.95
C ASP A 171 -16.03 1.19 -6.99
N GLU A 172 -17.34 1.32 -6.73
CA GLU A 172 -18.29 2.09 -7.54
C GLU A 172 -18.39 3.57 -7.08
N LEU A 173 -17.83 3.91 -5.92
CA LEU A 173 -17.82 5.29 -5.42
C LEU A 173 -16.78 6.16 -6.14
N PRO A 174 -16.91 7.50 -6.08
CA PRO A 174 -15.88 8.39 -6.60
C PRO A 174 -14.52 8.20 -5.91
N ALA A 175 -13.44 8.47 -6.64
CA ALA A 175 -12.07 8.10 -6.23
C ALA A 175 -11.61 8.72 -4.90
N ASP A 176 -12.03 9.94 -4.58
CA ASP A 176 -11.72 10.56 -3.28
C ASP A 176 -12.45 9.84 -2.13
N ALA A 177 -13.69 9.39 -2.33
CA ALA A 177 -14.43 8.63 -1.33
C ALA A 177 -13.79 7.25 -1.10
N GLN A 178 -13.34 6.58 -2.17
CA GLN A 178 -12.56 5.33 -2.07
C GLN A 178 -11.28 5.54 -1.25
N ALA A 179 -10.54 6.62 -1.51
CA ALA A 179 -9.31 6.95 -0.79
C ALA A 179 -9.57 7.20 0.72
N MET A 180 -10.65 7.89 1.06
CA MET A 180 -10.94 8.21 2.46
C MET A 180 -11.53 7.02 3.23
N LEU A 181 -12.27 6.13 2.58
CA LEU A 181 -12.68 4.85 3.17
C LEU A 181 -11.48 3.92 3.36
N LEU A 182 -10.52 3.93 2.43
CA LEU A 182 -9.23 3.28 2.61
C LEU A 182 -8.46 3.85 3.82
N SER A 183 -8.39 5.18 3.94
CA SER A 183 -7.77 5.85 5.10
C SER A 183 -8.41 5.40 6.43
N LEU A 184 -9.75 5.33 6.47
CA LEU A 184 -10.50 4.89 7.63
C LEU A 184 -10.17 3.44 8.00
N VAL A 185 -10.19 2.52 7.02
CA VAL A 185 -9.88 1.10 7.26
C VAL A 185 -8.41 0.91 7.63
N PHE A 186 -7.49 1.68 7.08
CA PHE A 186 -6.10 1.70 7.50
C PHE A 186 -5.97 2.07 8.99
N ASN A 187 -6.64 3.14 9.43
CA ASN A 187 -6.57 3.62 10.81
C ASN A 187 -7.26 2.69 11.82
N ARG A 188 -8.38 2.09 11.42
CA ARG A 188 -9.29 1.40 12.35
C ARG A 188 -9.40 -0.10 12.14
N GLY A 189 -8.91 -0.64 11.03
CA GLY A 189 -9.19 -1.98 10.56
C GLY A 189 -10.65 -2.19 10.11
N GLY A 190 -10.90 -3.30 9.42
CA GLY A 190 -12.19 -3.62 8.78
C GLY A 190 -13.29 -4.21 9.69
N ALA A 191 -13.13 -4.17 11.02
CA ALA A 191 -14.13 -4.74 11.93
C ALA A 191 -15.41 -3.89 12.00
N THR A 192 -16.58 -4.52 11.93
CA THR A 192 -17.91 -3.85 11.95
C THR A 192 -18.80 -4.28 13.11
N ALA A 193 -18.33 -5.20 13.97
CA ALA A 193 -19.09 -5.69 15.11
C ALA A 193 -18.84 -4.86 16.39
N GLY A 194 -19.91 -4.64 17.17
CA GLY A 194 -19.88 -4.03 18.49
C GLY A 194 -20.10 -2.51 18.51
N ALA A 195 -20.40 -1.96 19.69
CA ALA A 195 -20.81 -0.56 19.86
C ALA A 195 -19.76 0.48 19.40
N ARG A 196 -18.47 0.15 19.48
CA ARG A 196 -17.37 1.00 18.99
C ARG A 196 -17.20 0.94 17.46
N ARG A 197 -17.99 0.13 16.77
CA ARG A 197 -17.98 -0.08 15.32
C ARG A 197 -19.33 0.23 14.66
N ALA A 198 -20.25 0.86 15.38
CA ALA A 198 -21.60 1.16 14.90
C ALA A 198 -21.58 1.99 13.60
N GLU A 199 -20.72 3.01 13.53
CA GLU A 199 -20.57 3.86 12.35
C GLU A 199 -19.95 3.10 11.17
N MET A 200 -18.98 2.20 11.44
CA MET A 200 -18.43 1.32 10.40
C MET A 200 -19.53 0.43 9.82
N LYS A 201 -20.41 -0.10 10.68
CA LYS A 201 -21.55 -0.92 10.24
C LYS A 201 -22.57 -0.12 9.43
N ALA A 202 -22.85 1.12 9.83
CA ALA A 202 -23.74 2.02 9.10
C ALA A 202 -23.17 2.37 7.71
N ILE A 203 -21.86 2.63 7.60
CA ILE A 203 -21.22 2.89 6.30
C ILE A 203 -21.41 1.70 5.35
N GLN A 204 -21.40 0.44 5.82
CA GLN A 204 -21.65 -0.73 4.96
C GLN A 204 -23.00 -0.66 4.22
N THR A 205 -24.02 -0.03 4.81
CA THR A 205 -25.35 0.07 4.19
C THR A 205 -25.48 1.28 3.28
N LEU A 206 -24.62 2.29 3.44
CA LEU A 206 -24.65 3.55 2.68
C LEU A 206 -23.79 3.49 1.41
N VAL A 207 -22.75 2.65 1.41
CA VAL A 207 -21.85 2.48 0.27
C VAL A 207 -22.59 1.96 -0.98
N PRO A 208 -23.43 0.91 -0.91
CA PRO A 208 -24.15 0.42 -2.11
C PRO A 208 -25.14 1.43 -2.71
N THR A 209 -25.58 2.43 -1.94
CA THR A 209 -26.48 3.48 -2.43
C THR A 209 -25.74 4.73 -2.88
N GLY A 210 -24.41 4.77 -2.79
CA GLY A 210 -23.62 5.94 -3.13
C GLY A 210 -23.88 7.16 -2.23
N ASP A 211 -24.38 6.98 -1.00
CA ASP A 211 -24.76 8.10 -0.13
C ASP A 211 -23.52 8.74 0.53
N LEU A 212 -22.84 9.60 -0.22
CA LEU A 212 -21.62 10.28 0.21
C LEU A 212 -21.83 11.13 1.47
N ALA A 213 -22.95 11.85 1.56
CA ALA A 213 -23.26 12.70 2.71
C ALA A 213 -23.51 11.86 3.97
N GLY A 214 -24.24 10.75 3.84
CA GLY A 214 -24.45 9.78 4.90
C GLY A 214 -23.13 9.17 5.36
N ILE A 215 -22.27 8.73 4.42
CA ILE A 215 -20.95 8.17 4.72
C ILE A 215 -20.11 9.18 5.50
N ALA A 216 -20.00 10.41 5.01
CA ALA A 216 -19.24 11.49 5.66
C ALA A 216 -19.76 11.79 7.08
N THR A 217 -21.08 11.79 7.26
CA THR A 217 -21.72 11.95 8.58
C THR A 217 -21.28 10.84 9.55
N GLN A 218 -21.28 9.59 9.10
CA GLN A 218 -20.83 8.45 9.93
C GLN A 218 -19.34 8.55 10.26
N VAL A 219 -18.50 8.98 9.31
CA VAL A 219 -17.07 9.20 9.54
C VAL A 219 -16.83 10.25 10.64
N ARG A 220 -17.55 11.39 10.61
CA ARG A 220 -17.46 12.41 11.68
C ARG A 220 -18.02 11.91 13.00
N ALA A 221 -19.13 11.15 12.99
CA ALA A 221 -19.75 10.64 14.20
C ALA A 221 -18.81 9.73 15.01
N MET A 222 -17.85 9.05 14.36
CA MET A 222 -16.83 8.23 15.04
C MET A 222 -15.97 9.03 16.03
N LYS A 223 -15.89 10.36 15.91
CA LYS A 223 -15.19 11.22 16.86
C LYS A 223 -15.64 10.99 18.31
N ARG A 224 -16.90 10.59 18.54
CA ARG A 224 -17.44 10.24 19.87
C ARG A 224 -16.65 9.14 20.61
N LEU A 225 -15.85 8.35 19.88
CA LEU A 225 -15.14 7.20 20.42
C LEU A 225 -13.85 7.57 21.16
N TRP A 226 -13.42 8.83 21.07
CA TRP A 226 -12.19 9.33 21.64
C TRP A 226 -12.36 10.75 22.20
N ASP A 227 -11.64 11.00 23.28
CA ASP A 227 -11.54 12.33 23.90
C ASP A 227 -10.71 13.26 23.00
N GLU A 228 -11.33 14.35 22.54
CA GLU A 228 -10.71 15.35 21.67
C GLU A 228 -9.48 16.00 22.31
N THR A 229 -9.48 16.18 23.63
CA THR A 229 -8.35 16.79 24.35
C THR A 229 -7.11 15.89 24.35
N LYS A 230 -7.30 14.58 24.20
CA LYS A 230 -6.23 13.58 24.20
C LYS A 230 -5.76 13.22 22.79
N LEU A 231 -6.68 13.22 21.82
CA LEU A 231 -6.41 12.82 20.45
C LEU A 231 -6.95 13.85 19.43
N PRO A 232 -6.55 15.13 19.51
CA PRO A 232 -7.10 16.18 18.64
C PRO A 232 -6.80 15.92 17.16
N GLY A 233 -5.61 15.41 16.83
CA GLY A 233 -5.24 15.07 15.46
C GLY A 233 -6.13 13.97 14.84
N LEU A 234 -6.70 13.08 15.65
CA LEU A 234 -7.63 12.07 15.17
C LEU A 234 -9.00 12.67 14.83
N HIS A 235 -9.45 13.67 15.59
CA HIS A 235 -10.66 14.42 15.29
C HIS A 235 -10.50 15.20 13.98
N THR A 236 -9.39 15.92 13.82
CA THR A 236 -9.05 16.61 12.56
C THR A 236 -8.97 15.65 11.38
N ARG A 237 -8.41 14.45 11.57
CA ARG A 237 -8.40 13.40 10.54
C ARG A 237 -9.82 13.01 10.10
N ARG A 238 -10.71 12.71 11.05
CA ARG A 238 -12.10 12.32 10.75
C ARG A 238 -12.86 13.42 10.02
N ASP A 239 -12.68 14.67 10.42
CA ASP A 239 -13.31 15.81 9.74
C ASP A 239 -12.77 15.94 8.31
N ARG A 240 -11.46 15.83 8.12
CA ARG A 240 -10.83 15.95 6.81
C ARG A 240 -11.21 14.83 5.85
N GLU A 241 -11.32 13.58 6.33
CA GLU A 241 -11.80 12.47 5.51
C GLU A 241 -13.26 12.69 5.10
N ALA A 242 -14.11 13.16 6.01
CA ALA A 242 -15.50 13.45 5.71
C ALA A 242 -15.67 14.59 4.69
N GLU A 243 -14.90 15.67 4.82
CA GLU A 243 -14.87 16.77 3.84
C GLU A 243 -14.51 16.28 2.42
N LEU A 244 -13.50 15.42 2.33
CA LEU A 244 -13.06 14.87 1.04
C LEU A 244 -14.08 13.88 0.45
N ILE A 245 -14.85 13.17 1.28
CA ILE A 245 -15.95 12.32 0.82
C ILE A 245 -17.11 13.17 0.29
N GLU A 246 -17.47 14.26 0.98
CA GLU A 246 -18.55 15.17 0.53
C GLU A 246 -18.20 15.87 -0.78
N ALA A 247 -16.93 16.24 -0.97
CA ALA A 247 -16.43 16.88 -2.18
C ALA A 247 -16.08 15.87 -3.30
N ALA A 248 -16.35 14.58 -3.11
CA ALA A 248 -15.92 13.53 -4.04
C ALA A 248 -16.75 13.47 -5.33
N ASP A 249 -17.95 14.07 -5.35
CA ASP A 249 -18.78 14.21 -6.54
C ASP A 249 -18.24 15.32 -7.46
N ARG A 250 -17.17 15.01 -8.17
CA ARG A 250 -16.44 15.90 -9.07
C ARG A 250 -15.78 15.12 -10.20
N ASP A 251 -15.42 15.83 -11.26
CA ASP A 251 -14.63 15.25 -12.35
C ASP A 251 -13.16 15.03 -11.93
N TYR A 252 -12.60 13.92 -12.41
CA TYR A 252 -11.20 13.55 -12.21
C TYR A 252 -10.47 13.54 -13.55
N SER A 253 -9.30 14.17 -13.59
CA SER A 253 -8.39 13.98 -14.73
C SER A 253 -7.75 12.59 -14.62
N GLY A 254 -7.69 11.85 -15.73
CA GLY A 254 -7.25 10.46 -15.73
C GLY A 254 -5.81 10.24 -15.22
N ASP A 255 -4.94 11.25 -15.35
CA ASP A 255 -3.56 11.25 -14.83
C ASP A 255 -3.48 11.39 -13.31
N THR A 256 -4.57 11.81 -12.65
CA THR A 256 -4.64 11.93 -11.19
C THR A 256 -5.12 10.65 -10.50
N LEU A 257 -5.53 9.65 -11.26
CA LEU A 257 -6.11 8.40 -10.75
C LEU A 257 -5.04 7.30 -10.65
N VAL A 258 -5.08 6.56 -9.55
CA VAL A 258 -4.16 5.47 -9.22
C VAL A 258 -4.97 4.24 -8.86
N ARG A 259 -4.57 3.09 -9.39
CA ARG A 259 -5.16 1.79 -9.06
C ARG A 259 -4.34 1.11 -7.95
N LEU A 260 -5.02 0.60 -6.93
CA LEU A 260 -4.44 -0.11 -5.79
C LEU A 260 -4.88 -1.57 -5.73
#